data_AF-A0A7S3WJ15-F1
#
_entry.id   AF-A0A7S3WJ15-F1
#
_cell.length_a   1.000
_cell.length_b   1.000
_cell.length_c   1.000
_cell.angle_alpha   90.00
_cell.angle_beta   90.00
_cell.angle_gamma   90.00
#
_symmetry.space_group_name_H-M   'P 1'
#
loop_
_entity.id
_entity.type
_entity.pdbx_description
1 polymer ?
#
loop_
_entity_poly.entity_id
_entity_poly.type
_entity_poly.pdbx_seq_one_letter_code
_entity_poly.pdbx_strand_id
1 'polypeptide(L)'
;ELHRFSIRFVADAAAHEEAGDTLQGRLEQALSQASFVFERQLNIRLELASMEIHETRSGAPSYSQGCGSGNSRDFMREKLLSFKAALGSSTSEHAALEHLWTGCGNGWGVV
;
A
#
# COMPACT_ATOMS: atom_id res chain seq x y z
N GLU A 1 -2.94 6.83 -27.54
CA GLU A 1 -3.33 7.32 -26.21
C GLU A 1 -3.30 6.14 -25.25
N LEU A 2 -2.77 6.31 -24.03
CA LEU A 2 -2.66 5.24 -23.03
C LEU A 2 -3.88 5.24 -22.12
N HIS A 3 -4.39 4.05 -21.76
CA HIS A 3 -5.43 3.95 -20.74
C HIS A 3 -4.86 4.29 -19.37
N ARG A 4 -5.57 5.09 -18.57
CA ARG A 4 -5.15 5.45 -17.21
C ARG A 4 -5.71 4.46 -16.21
N PHE A 5 -4.86 3.91 -15.37
CA PHE A 5 -5.24 3.04 -14.27
C PHE A 5 -4.78 3.67 -12.96
N SER A 6 -5.72 4.19 -12.19
CA SER A 6 -5.47 4.87 -10.92
C SER A 6 -5.26 3.88 -9.78
N ILE A 7 -4.19 4.08 -9.01
CA ILE A 7 -3.84 3.25 -7.85
C ILE A 7 -3.73 4.15 -6.61
N ARG A 8 -4.29 3.70 -5.49
CA ARG A 8 -4.06 4.28 -4.17
C ARG A 8 -3.06 3.42 -3.39
N PHE A 9 -2.07 4.07 -2.79
CA PHE A 9 -1.14 3.42 -1.88
C PHE A 9 -1.44 3.80 -0.44
N VAL A 10 -1.38 2.80 0.44
CA VAL A 10 -1.40 2.98 1.89
C VAL A 10 -0.18 2.27 2.45
N ALA A 11 0.59 2.91 3.30
CA ALA A 11 1.74 2.31 3.97
C ALA A 11 1.55 2.34 5.49
N ASP A 12 1.88 1.23 6.15
CA ASP A 12 1.74 1.12 7.59
C ASP A 12 2.92 1.70 8.38
N ALA A 13 2.71 1.84 9.68
CA ALA A 13 3.73 2.36 10.59
C ALA A 13 5.02 1.51 10.61
N ALA A 14 4.93 0.21 10.37
CA ALA A 14 6.11 -0.65 10.30
C ALA A 14 6.95 -0.35 9.04
N ALA A 15 6.32 -0.14 7.89
CA ALA A 15 7.01 0.22 6.66
C ALA A 15 7.72 1.57 6.80
N HIS A 16 7.09 2.53 7.50
CA HIS A 16 7.71 3.81 7.80
C HIS A 16 8.83 3.67 8.84
N GLU A 17 8.67 2.83 9.86
CA GLU A 17 9.72 2.53 10.84
C GLU A 17 10.98 1.95 10.16
N GLU A 18 10.81 1.15 9.10
CA GLU A 18 11.92 0.55 8.35
C GLU A 18 12.57 1.51 7.33
N ALA A 19 11.77 2.21 6.52
CA ALA A 19 12.27 3.02 5.41
C ALA A 19 12.39 4.52 5.71
N GLY A 20 11.75 5.00 6.78
CA GLY A 20 11.68 6.41 7.17
C GLY A 20 11.22 7.32 6.03
N ASP A 21 11.82 8.51 5.98
CA ASP A 21 11.53 9.55 4.98
C ASP A 21 11.77 9.10 3.52
N THR A 22 12.50 7.99 3.31
CA THR A 22 12.74 7.45 1.96
C THR A 22 11.60 6.61 1.42
N LEU A 23 10.63 6.25 2.27
CA LEU A 23 9.52 5.37 1.92
C LEU A 23 8.72 5.90 0.73
N GLN A 24 8.33 7.18 0.76
CA GLN A 24 7.54 7.78 -0.32
C GLN A 24 8.26 7.65 -1.67
N GLY A 25 9.53 8.03 -1.74
CA GLY A 25 10.33 7.95 -2.96
C GLY A 25 10.49 6.51 -3.47
N ARG A 26 10.63 5.53 -2.56
CA ARG A 26 10.67 4.10 -2.93
C ARG A 26 9.35 3.64 -3.55
N LEU A 27 8.21 4.04 -2.98
CA LEU A 27 6.89 3.67 -3.51
C LEU A 27 6.61 4.33 -4.87
N GLU A 28 6.96 5.61 -5.04
CA GLU A 28 6.86 6.31 -6.31
C GLU A 28 7.76 5.67 -7.38
N GLN A 29 8.98 5.29 -7.01
CA GLN A 29 9.91 4.59 -7.91
C GLN A 29 9.34 3.22 -8.32
N ALA A 30 8.78 2.45 -7.40
CA ALA A 30 8.15 1.16 -7.68
C ALA A 30 6.98 1.31 -8.68
N LEU A 31 6.13 2.33 -8.49
CA LEU A 31 5.05 2.64 -9.42
C LEU A 31 5.59 3.01 -10.80
N SER A 32 6.62 3.87 -10.87
CA SER A 32 7.23 4.29 -12.13
C SER A 32 7.80 3.10 -12.93
N GLN A 33 8.53 2.21 -12.25
CA GLN A 33 9.08 1.00 -12.86
C GLN A 33 7.99 0.04 -13.33
N ALA A 34 6.94 -0.18 -12.53
CA ALA A 34 5.80 -0.99 -12.93
C ALA A 34 5.05 -0.36 -14.11
N SER A 35 4.82 0.95 -14.07
CA SER A 35 4.14 1.69 -15.13
C SER A 35 4.88 1.56 -16.47
N PHE A 36 6.21 1.60 -16.46
CA PHE A 36 6.99 1.34 -17.68
C PHE A 36 6.65 -0.01 -18.33
N VAL A 37 6.50 -1.08 -17.55
CA VAL A 37 6.13 -2.40 -18.08
C VAL A 37 4.70 -2.38 -18.62
N PHE A 38 3.75 -1.79 -17.87
CA PHE A 38 2.34 -1.72 -18.25
C PHE A 38 2.12 -0.86 -19.52
N GLU A 39 2.85 0.24 -19.66
CA GLU A 39 2.76 1.09 -20.85
C GLU A 39 3.24 0.33 -22.08
N ARG A 40 4.34 -0.43 -21.94
CA ARG A 40 4.96 -1.15 -23.06
C ARG A 40 4.24 -2.42 -23.45
N GLN A 41 3.64 -3.13 -22.50
CA GLN A 41 3.05 -4.46 -22.75
C GLN A 41 1.52 -4.44 -22.80
N LEU A 42 0.87 -3.47 -22.13
CA LEU A 42 -0.58 -3.48 -21.93
C LEU A 42 -1.26 -2.18 -22.40
N ASN A 43 -0.52 -1.19 -22.93
CA ASN A 43 -1.05 0.13 -23.31
C ASN A 43 -1.81 0.83 -22.15
N ILE A 44 -1.34 0.61 -20.92
CA ILE A 44 -1.89 1.17 -19.68
C ILE A 44 -0.80 1.99 -18.99
N ARG A 45 -1.12 3.21 -18.57
CA ARG A 45 -0.32 4.00 -17.64
C ARG A 45 -0.87 3.85 -16.23
N LEU A 46 -0.03 3.39 -15.32
CA LEU A 46 -0.35 3.40 -13.89
C LEU A 46 -0.14 4.82 -13.35
N GLU A 47 -1.13 5.33 -12.62
CA GLU A 47 -1.09 6.67 -12.03
C GLU A 47 -1.41 6.58 -10.54
N LEU A 48 -0.67 7.31 -9.71
CA LEU A 48 -0.93 7.40 -8.29
C LEU A 48 -2.11 8.36 -8.10
N ALA A 49 -3.24 7.85 -7.61
CA ALA A 49 -4.37 8.68 -7.21
C ALA A 49 -4.06 9.41 -5.90
N SER A 50 -3.66 8.63 -4.90
CA SER A 50 -3.27 9.15 -3.59
C SER A 50 -2.30 8.19 -2.90
N MET A 51 -1.54 8.74 -1.96
CA MET A 51 -0.65 8.00 -1.07
C MET A 51 -0.89 8.43 0.36
N GLU A 52 -1.11 7.46 1.24
CA GLU A 52 -1.23 7.65 2.67
C GLU A 52 -0.14 6.86 3.38
N ILE A 53 0.73 7.53 4.13
CA ILE A 53 1.77 6.90 4.92
C ILE A 53 1.42 7.13 6.39
N HIS A 54 1.17 6.06 7.11
CA HIS A 54 1.01 6.13 8.56
C HIS A 54 2.37 6.11 9.22
N GLU A 55 2.88 7.27 9.63
CA GLU A 55 4.23 7.36 10.21
C GLU A 55 4.32 6.79 11.63
N THR A 56 3.21 6.80 12.37
CA THR A 56 3.15 6.33 13.75
C THR A 56 1.97 5.39 13.97
N ARG A 57 2.08 4.56 15.01
CA ARG A 57 1.00 3.64 15.42
C ARG A 57 -0.17 4.38 16.06
N SER A 58 0.08 5.56 16.61
CA SER A 58 -0.94 6.35 17.30
C SER A 58 -1.86 7.02 16.29
N GLY A 59 -3.17 6.76 16.39
CA GLY A 59 -4.16 7.32 15.46
C GLY A 59 -4.24 6.60 14.10
N ALA A 60 -3.37 5.62 13.85
CA ALA A 60 -3.46 4.78 12.67
C ALA A 60 -4.63 3.78 12.80
N PRO A 61 -5.38 3.51 11.71
CA PRO A 61 -6.32 2.41 11.63
C PRO A 61 -5.69 1.06 12.01
N SER A 62 -6.50 0.12 12.50
CA SER A 62 -6.02 -1.20 12.95
C SER A 62 -5.21 -1.97 11.90
N TYR A 63 -5.47 -1.76 10.61
CA TYR A 63 -4.72 -2.39 9.53
C TYR A 63 -3.36 -1.74 9.26
N SER A 64 -3.03 -0.59 9.85
CA SER A 64 -1.80 0.17 9.62
C SER A 64 -0.98 0.48 10.89
N GLN A 65 -1.38 -0.06 12.04
CA GLN A 65 -0.68 0.12 13.32
C GLN A 65 0.68 -0.61 13.44
N GLY A 66 1.09 -1.37 12.43
CA GLY A 66 2.35 -2.13 12.45
C GLY A 66 2.12 -3.63 12.62
N CYS A 67 2.98 -4.31 13.39
CA CYS A 67 3.06 -5.77 13.43
C CYS A 67 2.51 -6.35 14.73
N GLY A 68 1.58 -7.28 14.62
CA GLY A 68 1.00 -7.98 15.77
C GLY A 68 1.90 -9.10 16.29
N SER A 69 1.63 -9.52 17.52
CA SER A 69 2.22 -10.71 18.13
C SER A 69 1.48 -11.98 17.71
N GLY A 70 2.17 -13.10 17.57
CA GLY A 70 1.55 -14.42 17.34
C GLY A 70 1.84 -14.99 15.95
N ASN A 71 0.91 -15.77 15.41
CA ASN A 71 1.09 -16.41 14.12
C ASN A 71 1.06 -15.37 12.98
N SER A 72 2.20 -15.21 12.29
CA SER A 72 2.36 -14.24 11.20
C SER A 72 1.31 -14.37 10.09
N ARG A 73 0.87 -15.59 9.78
CA ARG A 73 -0.13 -15.84 8.73
C ARG A 73 -1.50 -15.33 9.14
N ASP A 74 -1.91 -15.63 10.37
CA ASP A 74 -3.22 -15.22 10.89
C ASP A 74 -3.25 -13.70 11.05
N PHE A 75 -2.17 -13.11 11.58
CA PHE A 75 -2.00 -11.67 11.67
C PHE A 75 -2.14 -10.98 10.31
N MET A 76 -1.40 -11.44 9.28
CA MET A 76 -1.48 -10.84 7.95
C MET A 76 -2.85 -11.01 7.30
N ARG A 77 -3.53 -12.13 7.57
CA ARG A 77 -4.91 -12.35 7.12
C ARG A 77 -5.87 -11.37 7.76
N GLU A 78 -5.81 -11.20 9.08
CA GLU A 78 -6.68 -10.27 9.82
C GLU A 78 -6.42 -8.81 9.41
N LYS A 79 -5.15 -8.44 9.23
CA LYS A 79 -4.74 -7.12 8.72
C LYS A 79 -5.37 -6.83 7.36
N LEU A 80 -5.31 -7.78 6.41
CA LEU A 80 -5.93 -7.64 5.09
C LEU A 80 -7.45 -7.54 5.17
N LEU A 81 -8.10 -8.31 6.05
CA LEU A 81 -9.55 -8.22 6.25
C LEU A 81 -9.97 -6.87 6.84
N SER A 82 -9.20 -6.35 7.79
CA SER A 82 -9.40 -5.02 8.38
C SER A 82 -9.23 -3.92 7.33
N PHE A 83 -8.21 -4.02 6.47
CA PHE A 83 -8.01 -3.08 5.36
C PHE A 83 -9.21 -3.09 4.41
N LYS A 84 -9.64 -4.27 3.95
CA LYS A 84 -10.82 -4.42 3.08
C LYS A 84 -12.10 -3.84 3.68
N ALA A 85 -12.33 -4.05 4.98
CA ALA A 85 -13.49 -3.51 5.67
C ALA A 85 -13.46 -1.97 5.69
N ALA A 86 -12.28 -1.37 5.87
CA ALA A 86 -12.11 0.08 5.82
C ALA A 86 -12.31 0.66 4.41
N LEU A 87 -11.97 -0.09 3.35
CA LEU A 87 -12.24 0.32 1.97
C LEU A 87 -13.75 0.40 1.71
N GLY A 88 -14.52 -0.59 2.19
CA GLY A 88 -15.97 -0.63 2.02
C GLY A 88 -16.73 0.48 2.76
N SER A 89 -16.10 1.13 3.74
CA SER A 89 -16.67 2.25 4.49
C SER A 89 -16.11 3.62 4.09
N SER A 90 -15.00 3.67 3.36
CA SER A 90 -14.38 4.92 2.91
C SER A 90 -14.96 5.39 1.59
N THR A 91 -15.32 6.68 1.50
CA THR A 91 -15.60 7.38 0.24
C THR A 91 -14.30 7.73 -0.51
N SER A 92 -13.31 6.84 -0.47
CA SER A 92 -11.96 7.04 -1.03
C SER A 92 -12.05 7.55 -2.47
N GLU A 93 -11.16 8.49 -2.80
CA GLU A 93 -10.93 8.97 -4.16
C GLU A 93 -10.84 7.75 -5.09
N HIS A 94 -11.67 7.72 -6.13
CA HIS A 94 -11.93 6.52 -6.93
C HIS A 94 -10.65 5.98 -7.60
N ALA A 95 -9.92 5.11 -6.90
CA ALA A 95 -8.82 4.34 -7.43
C ALA A 95 -9.34 2.98 -7.91
N ALA A 96 -8.82 2.49 -9.03
CA ALA A 96 -9.14 1.17 -9.55
C ALA A 96 -8.53 0.04 -8.69
N LEU A 97 -7.46 0.36 -7.95
CA LEU A 97 -6.77 -0.55 -7.04
C LEU A 97 -6.30 0.20 -5.80
N GLU A 98 -6.41 -0.44 -4.64
CA GLU A 98 -5.79 0.02 -3.41
C GLU A 98 -4.78 -1.00 -2.92
N HIS A 99 -3.55 -0.55 -2.64
CA HIS A 99 -2.44 -1.41 -2.24
C HIS A 99 -1.92 -1.01 -0.85
N LEU A 100 -1.93 -1.96 0.08
CA LEU A 100 -1.36 -1.79 1.42
C LEU A 100 0.09 -2.32 1.43
N TRP A 101 1.03 -1.42 1.64
CA TRP A 101 2.44 -1.68 1.89
C TRP A 101 2.68 -1.86 3.38
N THR A 102 3.44 -2.88 3.76
CA THR A 102 3.58 -3.31 5.16
C THR A 102 5.03 -3.58 5.51
N GLY A 103 5.52 -3.11 6.66
CA GLY A 103 6.84 -3.54 7.20
C GLY A 103 6.76 -4.88 7.95
N CYS A 104 5.59 -5.51 7.99
CA CYS A 104 5.35 -6.71 8.78
C CYS A 104 5.51 -8.01 8.00
N GLY A 105 6.34 -8.89 8.56
CA GLY A 105 6.60 -10.22 8.05
C GLY A 105 7.89 -10.29 7.25
N ASN A 106 8.08 -11.40 6.57
CA ASN A 106 9.27 -11.73 5.79
C ASN A 106 8.86 -12.38 4.45
N GLY A 107 7.66 -12.05 3.98
CA GLY A 107 7.06 -12.55 2.74
C GLY A 107 7.03 -11.51 1.63
N TRP A 108 6.24 -11.78 0.59
CA TRP A 108 6.09 -10.89 -0.56
C TRP A 108 5.18 -9.69 -0.22
N GLY A 109 5.60 -8.48 -0.59
CA GLY A 109 4.89 -7.23 -0.29
C GLY A 109 5.29 -6.57 1.03
N VAL A 110 6.35 -7.06 1.67
CA VAL A 110 7.00 -6.39 2.80
C VAL A 110 7.96 -5.31 2.24
N VAL A 111 7.93 -4.10 2.81
CA VAL A 111 8.81 -2.97 2.42
C VAL A 111 10.06 -2.94 3.27
#